data_AF-A0A954NCT6-F1
#
_entry.id   AF-A0A954NCT6-F1
#
_cell.length_a   1.000
_cell.length_b   1.000
_cell.length_c   1.000
_cell.angle_alpha   90.00
_cell.angle_beta   90.00
_cell.angle_gamma   90.00
#
_symmetry.space_group_name_H-M   'P 1'
#
loop_
_entity.id
_entity.type
_entity.pdbx_description
1 polymer ?
#
loop_
_entity_poly.entity_id
_entity_poly.type
_entity_poly.pdbx_seq_one_letter_code
_entity_poly.pdbx_strand_id
1 'polypeptide(L)'
;MTDAPQDDVRQLVSQLSSENPVERQDARAALVRINTDAVPHLIEVLDAPQQHLRWEAAKALADIADPAAAEPLVLRLGDEDTDVRWVAGEALIAIGRDAVRPLLDMLTRLGREDGIPEGAHHVVHDLAGEHELAPVLKPVLKAFDTAEPGTAVPLAAHHALAAFDG
;
A
#
# COMPACT_ATOMS: atom_id res chain seq x y z
N MET A 1 -29.81 -8.62 16.69
CA MET A 1 -29.93 -7.18 16.42
C MET A 1 -28.87 -6.91 15.37
N THR A 2 -29.27 -7.00 14.10
CA THR A 2 -28.37 -6.99 12.95
C THR A 2 -27.75 -5.61 12.80
N ASP A 3 -26.44 -5.58 12.67
CA ASP A 3 -25.66 -4.38 12.44
C ASP A 3 -25.74 -4.07 10.94
N ALA A 4 -26.88 -3.54 10.50
CA ALA A 4 -27.25 -3.44 9.07
C ALA A 4 -26.17 -2.79 8.18
N PRO A 5 -25.41 -1.76 8.61
CA PRO A 5 -24.33 -1.21 7.78
C PRO A 5 -23.13 -2.16 7.62
N GLN A 6 -22.83 -2.97 8.64
CA GLN A 6 -21.71 -3.93 8.62
C GLN A 6 -22.03 -5.16 7.78
N ASP A 7 -23.29 -5.63 7.83
CA ASP A 7 -23.77 -6.72 6.98
C ASP A 7 -23.73 -6.31 5.49
N ASP A 8 -24.00 -5.04 5.18
CA ASP A 8 -23.88 -4.49 3.83
C ASP A 8 -22.42 -4.45 3.34
N VAL A 9 -21.46 -4.03 4.18
CA VAL A 9 -20.02 -4.01 3.83
C VAL A 9 -19.52 -5.42 3.50
N ARG A 10 -19.86 -6.42 4.32
CA ARG A 10 -19.44 -7.81 4.10
C ARG A 10 -20.00 -8.38 2.80
N GLN A 11 -21.25 -8.06 2.49
CA GLN A 11 -21.86 -8.48 1.23
C GLN A 11 -21.13 -7.85 0.03
N LEU A 12 -20.83 -6.55 0.10
CA LEU A 12 -20.08 -5.86 -0.96
C LEU A 12 -18.67 -6.42 -1.13
N VAL A 13 -17.98 -6.74 -0.03
CA VAL A 13 -16.66 -7.40 -0.07
C VAL A 13 -16.74 -8.75 -0.77
N SER A 14 -17.76 -9.55 -0.46
CA SER A 14 -18.00 -10.83 -1.16
C SER A 14 -18.19 -10.63 -2.67
N GLN A 15 -18.88 -9.57 -3.09
CA GLN A 15 -19.12 -9.25 -4.50
C GLN A 15 -17.86 -8.85 -5.28
N LEU A 16 -16.76 -8.48 -4.60
CA LEU A 16 -15.46 -8.30 -5.26
C LEU A 16 -14.94 -9.59 -5.92
N SER A 17 -15.45 -10.75 -5.52
CA SER A 17 -15.12 -12.05 -6.13
C SER A 17 -16.01 -12.43 -7.33
N SER A 18 -17.02 -11.60 -7.68
CA SER A 18 -17.96 -11.94 -8.75
C SER A 18 -17.21 -12.14 -10.07
N GLU A 19 -17.57 -13.16 -10.85
CA GLU A 19 -17.05 -13.33 -12.22
C GLU A 19 -17.49 -12.19 -13.14
N ASN A 20 -18.60 -11.52 -12.81
CA ASN A 20 -19.12 -10.37 -13.57
C ASN A 20 -18.32 -9.10 -13.25
N PRO A 21 -17.54 -8.54 -14.21
CA PRO A 21 -16.73 -7.36 -13.96
C PRO A 21 -17.51 -6.12 -13.55
N VAL A 22 -18.76 -6.00 -14.02
CA VAL A 22 -19.65 -4.87 -13.67
C VAL A 22 -20.03 -4.96 -12.19
N GLU A 23 -20.38 -6.15 -11.70
CA GLU A 23 -20.72 -6.35 -10.28
C GLU A 23 -19.52 -6.08 -9.37
N ARG A 24 -18.31 -6.53 -9.75
CA ARG A 24 -17.10 -6.23 -8.98
C ARG A 24 -16.84 -4.73 -8.91
N GLN A 25 -16.96 -4.04 -10.04
CA GLN A 25 -16.76 -2.59 -10.11
C GLN A 25 -17.80 -1.83 -9.26
N ASP A 26 -19.07 -2.23 -9.34
CA ASP A 26 -20.15 -1.61 -8.57
C ASP A 26 -19.95 -1.85 -7.06
N ALA A 27 -19.53 -3.05 -6.68
CA ALA A 27 -19.19 -3.39 -5.30
C ALA A 27 -18.01 -2.55 -4.79
N ARG A 28 -16.93 -2.45 -5.58
CA ARG A 28 -15.78 -1.58 -5.27
C ARG A 28 -16.22 -0.12 -5.10
N ALA A 29 -16.99 0.41 -6.04
CA ALA A 29 -17.49 1.78 -5.99
C ALA A 29 -18.41 2.03 -4.77
N ALA A 30 -19.20 1.03 -4.37
CA ALA A 30 -19.98 1.11 -3.14
C ALA A 30 -19.09 1.13 -1.89
N LEU A 31 -18.07 0.27 -1.80
CA LEU A 31 -17.10 0.26 -0.70
C LEU A 31 -16.34 1.59 -0.59
N VAL A 32 -15.92 2.17 -1.72
CA VAL A 32 -15.28 3.50 -1.74
C VAL A 32 -16.23 4.59 -1.23
N ARG A 33 -17.53 4.53 -1.55
CA ARG A 33 -18.52 5.47 -1.01
C ARG A 33 -18.78 5.29 0.49
N ILE A 34 -18.65 4.06 1.00
CA ILE A 34 -18.69 3.76 2.43
C ILE A 34 -17.45 4.31 3.14
N ASN A 35 -16.33 4.42 2.41
CA ASN A 35 -15.11 5.09 2.83
C ASN A 35 -14.45 4.38 4.02
N THR A 36 -14.08 5.10 5.08
CA THR A 36 -13.25 4.62 6.20
C THR A 36 -13.84 3.37 6.89
N ASP A 37 -15.16 3.22 6.91
CA ASP A 37 -15.82 2.05 7.52
C ASP A 37 -15.58 0.75 6.74
N ALA A 38 -15.24 0.84 5.45
CA ALA A 38 -14.88 -0.31 4.62
C ALA A 38 -13.41 -0.73 4.79
N VAL A 39 -12.54 0.15 5.30
CA VAL A 39 -11.08 -0.05 5.33
C VAL A 39 -10.66 -1.33 6.06
N PRO A 40 -11.17 -1.65 7.27
CA PRO A 40 -10.79 -2.89 7.96
C PRO A 40 -11.09 -4.15 7.14
N HIS A 41 -12.24 -4.16 6.45
CA HIS A 41 -12.65 -5.30 5.63
C HIS A 41 -11.82 -5.40 4.35
N LEU A 42 -11.47 -4.27 3.73
CA LEU A 42 -10.60 -4.25 2.55
C LEU A 42 -9.18 -4.69 2.91
N ILE A 43 -8.67 -4.33 4.09
CA ILE A 43 -7.37 -4.81 4.60
C ILE A 43 -7.37 -6.34 4.69
N GLU A 44 -8.42 -6.97 5.22
CA GLU A 44 -8.52 -8.43 5.28
C GLU A 44 -8.44 -9.09 3.88
N VAL A 45 -9.01 -8.44 2.87
CA VAL A 45 -9.01 -8.94 1.48
C VAL A 45 -7.63 -8.83 0.82
N LEU A 46 -6.72 -7.96 1.30
CA LEU A 46 -5.35 -7.90 0.80
C LEU A 46 -4.59 -9.22 1.01
N ASP A 47 -5.01 -10.09 1.93
CA ASP A 47 -4.42 -11.41 2.17
C ASP A 47 -5.17 -12.55 1.46
N ALA A 48 -6.13 -12.22 0.59
CA ALA A 48 -6.85 -13.23 -0.17
C ALA A 48 -5.90 -14.03 -1.09
N PRO A 49 -6.12 -15.36 -1.22
CA PRO A 49 -5.29 -16.20 -2.09
C PRO A 49 -5.48 -15.86 -3.58
N GLN A 50 -6.60 -15.25 -3.96
CA GLN A 50 -6.86 -14.84 -5.32
C GLN A 50 -6.26 -13.45 -5.61
N GLN A 51 -5.36 -13.36 -6.59
CA GLN A 51 -4.73 -12.09 -7.00
C GLN A 51 -5.74 -11.00 -7.35
N HIS A 52 -6.86 -11.36 -7.99
CA HIS A 52 -7.88 -10.39 -8.40
C HIS A 52 -8.55 -9.73 -7.18
N LEU A 53 -8.75 -10.47 -6.08
CA LEU A 53 -9.31 -9.93 -4.85
C LEU A 53 -8.34 -8.95 -4.18
N ARG A 54 -7.05 -9.33 -4.11
CA ARG A 54 -6.00 -8.43 -3.60
C ARG A 54 -5.94 -7.14 -4.41
N TRP A 55 -6.04 -7.25 -5.75
CA TRP A 55 -6.08 -6.11 -6.65
C TRP A 55 -7.31 -5.21 -6.41
N GLU A 56 -8.51 -5.80 -6.33
CA GLU A 56 -9.75 -5.05 -6.08
C GLU A 56 -9.70 -4.32 -4.74
N ALA A 57 -9.18 -4.97 -3.69
CA ALA A 57 -9.01 -4.38 -2.38
C ALA A 57 -8.00 -3.24 -2.37
N ALA A 58 -6.80 -3.46 -2.92
CA ALA A 58 -5.79 -2.42 -3.02
C ALA A 58 -6.27 -1.23 -3.87
N LYS A 59 -7.04 -1.49 -4.94
CA LYS A 59 -7.64 -0.43 -5.75
C LYS A 59 -8.67 0.39 -4.97
N ALA A 60 -9.54 -0.26 -4.20
CA ALA A 60 -10.50 0.43 -3.33
C ALA A 60 -9.77 1.28 -2.28
N LEU A 61 -8.73 0.73 -1.65
CA LEU A 61 -7.92 1.42 -0.66
C LEU A 61 -7.15 2.62 -1.25
N ALA A 62 -6.73 2.55 -2.51
CA ALA A 62 -6.14 3.69 -3.21
C ALA A 62 -7.14 4.84 -3.40
N ASP A 63 -8.38 4.51 -3.77
CA ASP A 63 -9.44 5.50 -3.98
C ASP A 63 -9.96 6.09 -2.64
N ILE A 64 -9.83 5.34 -1.54
CA ILE A 64 -10.18 5.77 -0.18
C ILE A 64 -9.06 6.61 0.47
N ALA A 65 -7.79 6.22 0.28
CA ALA A 65 -6.61 6.88 0.81
C ALA A 65 -6.60 7.05 2.35
N ASP A 66 -7.15 6.08 3.08
CA ASP A 66 -7.13 6.09 4.55
C ASP A 66 -5.75 5.63 5.09
N PRO A 67 -5.10 6.41 5.97
CA PRO A 67 -3.81 6.07 6.56
C PRO A 67 -3.74 4.70 7.24
N ALA A 68 -4.85 4.16 7.76
CA ALA A 68 -4.89 2.85 8.40
C ALA A 68 -4.52 1.70 7.44
N ALA A 69 -4.62 1.92 6.13
CA ALA A 69 -4.25 0.94 5.11
C ALA A 69 -2.74 0.91 4.79
N ALA A 70 -1.95 1.90 5.26
CA ALA A 70 -0.56 2.04 4.85
C ALA A 70 0.30 0.83 5.23
N GLU A 71 0.23 0.34 6.47
CA GLU A 71 1.02 -0.82 6.90
C GLU A 71 0.69 -2.10 6.10
N PRO A 72 -0.59 -2.50 5.94
CA PRO A 72 -0.95 -3.63 5.07
C PRO A 72 -0.51 -3.47 3.61
N LEU A 73 -0.65 -2.28 3.04
CA LEU A 73 -0.29 -2.02 1.63
C LEU A 73 1.22 -2.09 1.39
N VAL A 74 2.05 -1.68 2.36
CA VAL A 74 3.51 -1.82 2.26
C VAL A 74 3.92 -3.29 2.08
N LEU A 75 3.20 -4.24 2.71
CA LEU A 75 3.44 -5.68 2.54
C LEU A 75 3.03 -6.21 1.16
N ARG A 76 2.25 -5.45 0.37
CA ARG A 76 1.85 -5.81 -0.99
C ARG A 76 2.77 -5.23 -2.07
N LEU A 77 3.77 -4.43 -1.70
CA LEU A 77 4.80 -3.95 -2.64
C LEU A 77 5.71 -5.07 -3.19
N GLY A 78 5.71 -6.23 -2.53
CA GLY A 78 6.39 -7.45 -2.96
C GLY A 78 5.43 -8.60 -3.27
N ASP A 79 4.17 -8.29 -3.58
CA ASP A 79 3.19 -9.31 -4.00
C ASP A 79 3.71 -10.10 -5.22
N GLU A 80 3.33 -11.36 -5.38
CA GLU A 80 3.70 -12.18 -6.54
C GLU A 80 3.15 -11.60 -7.86
N ASP A 81 1.97 -10.99 -7.80
CA ASP A 81 1.29 -10.42 -8.96
C ASP A 81 1.73 -8.96 -9.19
N THR A 82 2.12 -8.67 -10.43
CA THR A 82 2.68 -7.36 -10.79
C THR A 82 1.64 -6.25 -10.73
N ASP A 83 0.40 -6.53 -11.08
CA ASP A 83 -0.68 -5.54 -11.05
C ASP A 83 -1.05 -5.22 -9.60
N VAL A 84 -1.02 -6.22 -8.70
CA VAL A 84 -1.18 -6.02 -7.25
C VAL A 84 -0.07 -5.15 -6.68
N ARG A 85 1.21 -5.43 -7.02
CA ARG A 85 2.35 -4.59 -6.60
C ARG A 85 2.18 -3.13 -7.04
N TRP A 86 1.79 -2.93 -8.29
CA TRP A 86 1.57 -1.59 -8.86
C TRP A 86 0.48 -0.84 -8.11
N VAL A 87 -0.72 -1.43 -7.96
CA VAL A 87 -1.84 -0.74 -7.31
C VAL A 87 -1.61 -0.52 -5.82
N ALA A 88 -0.86 -1.41 -5.13
CA ALA A 88 -0.44 -1.17 -3.75
C ALA A 88 0.48 0.06 -3.65
N GLY A 89 1.37 0.25 -4.62
CA GLY A 89 2.19 1.45 -4.73
C GLY A 89 1.36 2.70 -4.95
N GLU A 90 0.42 2.67 -5.90
CA GLU A 90 -0.51 3.77 -6.15
C GLU A 90 -1.35 4.12 -4.92
N ALA A 91 -1.75 3.11 -4.14
CA ALA A 91 -2.50 3.32 -2.90
C ALA A 91 -1.66 4.04 -1.83
N LEU A 92 -0.39 3.65 -1.67
CA LEU A 92 0.53 4.31 -0.75
C LEU A 92 0.85 5.75 -1.18
N ILE A 93 0.98 5.98 -2.49
CA ILE A 93 1.13 7.33 -3.04
C ILE A 93 -0.11 8.18 -2.75
N ALA A 94 -1.30 7.62 -2.93
CA ALA A 94 -2.56 8.33 -2.63
C ALA A 94 -2.71 8.66 -1.13
N ILE A 95 -2.24 7.80 -0.24
CA ILE A 95 -2.15 8.06 1.21
C ILE A 95 -1.13 9.18 1.52
N GLY A 96 -0.05 9.26 0.73
CA GLY A 96 0.92 10.36 0.81
C GLY A 96 1.80 10.30 2.06
N ARG A 97 1.89 11.43 2.79
CA ARG A 97 2.78 11.58 3.95
C ARG A 97 2.62 10.49 5.01
N ASP A 98 1.40 10.02 5.26
CA ASP A 98 1.15 9.01 6.29
C ASP A 98 1.67 7.61 5.90
N ALA A 99 1.95 7.38 4.61
CA ALA A 99 2.59 6.15 4.14
C ALA A 99 4.11 6.13 4.33
N VAL A 100 4.74 7.30 4.56
CA VAL A 100 6.20 7.44 4.61
C VAL A 100 6.81 6.63 5.75
N ARG A 101 6.26 6.76 6.96
CA ARG A 101 6.79 6.02 8.12
C ARG A 101 6.67 4.50 7.93
N PRO A 102 5.49 3.92 7.63
CA PRO A 102 5.36 2.49 7.37
C PRO A 102 6.32 1.98 6.29
N LEU A 103 6.50 2.74 5.21
CA LEU A 103 7.42 2.41 4.12
C LEU A 103 8.88 2.38 4.60
N LEU A 104 9.34 3.42 5.31
CA LEU A 104 10.70 3.49 5.85
C LEU A 104 10.97 2.42 6.91
N ASP A 105 9.99 2.13 7.76
CA ASP A 105 10.08 1.07 8.76
C ASP A 105 10.25 -0.31 8.09
N MET A 106 9.51 -0.59 7.02
CA MET A 106 9.69 -1.83 6.24
C MET A 106 11.07 -1.88 5.58
N LEU A 107 11.49 -0.80 4.91
CA LEU A 107 12.79 -0.75 4.23
C LEU A 107 13.96 -0.94 5.21
N THR A 108 13.83 -0.46 6.45
CA THR A 108 14.82 -0.63 7.52
C THR A 108 14.94 -2.09 7.97
N ARG A 109 13.84 -2.85 7.91
CA ARG A 109 13.78 -4.25 8.37
C ARG A 109 14.22 -5.26 7.31
N LEU A 110 14.45 -4.84 6.07
CA LEU A 110 14.91 -5.73 5.01
C LEU A 110 16.23 -6.40 5.42
N GLY A 111 16.19 -7.74 5.48
CA GLY A 111 17.39 -8.56 5.68
C GLY A 111 18.22 -8.67 4.41
N ARG A 112 19.43 -9.24 4.51
CA ARG A 112 20.28 -9.51 3.34
C ARG A 112 19.69 -10.57 2.39
N GLU A 113 18.73 -11.34 2.87
CA GLU A 113 18.09 -12.45 2.15
C GLU A 113 16.75 -12.04 1.52
N ASP A 114 16.08 -11.03 2.09
CA ASP A 114 14.85 -10.47 1.55
C ASP A 114 15.20 -9.40 0.51
N GLY A 115 14.83 -9.65 -0.75
CA GLY A 115 14.96 -8.65 -1.81
C GLY A 115 14.17 -7.39 -1.46
N ILE A 116 14.63 -6.22 -1.94
CA ILE A 116 13.86 -5.00 -1.78
C ILE A 116 12.56 -5.15 -2.58
N PRO A 117 11.37 -4.91 -1.97
CA PRO A 117 10.11 -5.05 -2.70
C PRO A 117 10.14 -4.21 -3.97
N GLU A 118 9.80 -4.83 -5.11
CA GLU A 118 9.98 -4.21 -6.42
C GLU A 118 9.15 -2.93 -6.55
N GLY A 119 8.00 -2.86 -5.87
CA GLY A 119 7.15 -1.66 -5.83
C GLY A 119 7.71 -0.52 -4.96
N ALA A 120 8.65 -0.77 -4.04
CA ALA A 120 9.09 0.24 -3.09
C ALA A 120 9.86 1.39 -3.75
N HIS A 121 10.65 1.11 -4.80
CA HIS A 121 11.35 2.16 -5.54
C HIS A 121 10.37 3.15 -6.17
N HIS A 122 9.28 2.68 -6.78
CA HIS A 122 8.22 3.51 -7.37
C HIS A 122 7.60 4.46 -6.34
N VAL A 123 7.18 3.92 -5.19
CA VAL A 123 6.56 4.73 -4.12
C VAL A 123 7.53 5.78 -3.58
N VAL A 124 8.78 5.39 -3.30
CA VAL A 124 9.80 6.34 -2.82
C VAL A 124 10.08 7.43 -3.86
N HIS A 125 10.15 7.06 -5.14
CA HIS A 125 10.38 8.02 -6.22
C HIS A 125 9.25 9.06 -6.31
N ASP A 126 7.99 8.61 -6.33
CA ASP A 126 6.83 9.49 -6.49
C ASP A 126 6.66 10.44 -5.29
N LEU A 127 6.67 9.88 -4.07
CA LEU A 127 6.61 10.67 -2.84
C LEU A 127 7.80 11.63 -2.69
N ALA A 128 8.99 11.29 -3.18
CA ALA A 128 10.15 12.20 -3.18
C ALA A 128 9.99 13.38 -4.16
N GLY A 129 9.03 13.31 -5.08
CA GLY A 129 8.60 14.42 -5.94
C GLY A 129 7.87 15.52 -5.16
N GLU A 130 7.25 15.18 -4.02
CA GLU A 130 6.62 16.15 -3.14
C GLU A 130 7.66 16.99 -2.41
N HIS A 131 7.53 18.31 -2.47
CA HIS A 131 8.54 19.25 -1.95
C HIS A 131 8.83 19.03 -0.45
N GLU A 132 7.82 18.67 0.34
CA GLU A 132 7.94 18.47 1.78
C GLU A 132 8.60 17.15 2.16
N LEU A 133 8.45 16.11 1.33
CA LEU A 133 8.99 14.78 1.57
C LEU A 133 10.35 14.57 0.91
N ALA A 134 10.68 15.38 -0.09
CA ALA A 134 11.94 15.33 -0.82
C ALA A 134 13.20 15.32 0.07
N PRO A 135 13.33 16.14 1.14
CA PRO A 135 14.53 16.09 1.99
C PRO A 135 14.75 14.75 2.70
N VAL A 136 13.64 14.07 3.02
CA VAL A 136 13.64 12.79 3.74
C VAL A 136 13.84 11.63 2.76
N LEU A 137 13.16 11.65 1.61
CA LEU A 137 13.10 10.50 0.69
C LEU A 137 14.17 10.50 -0.40
N LYS A 138 14.72 11.65 -0.82
CA LYS A 138 15.79 11.68 -1.84
C LYS A 138 17.04 10.89 -1.47
N PRO A 139 17.52 10.89 -0.21
CA PRO A 139 18.63 10.02 0.20
C PRO A 139 18.31 8.53 0.03
N VAL A 140 17.07 8.12 0.33
CA VAL A 140 16.60 6.75 0.17
C VAL A 140 16.51 6.39 -1.32
N LEU A 141 15.94 7.28 -2.14
CA LEU A 141 15.87 7.11 -3.59
C LEU A 141 17.27 6.89 -4.20
N LYS A 142 18.24 7.72 -3.82
CA LYS A 142 19.63 7.57 -4.26
C LYS A 142 20.26 6.24 -3.84
N ALA A 143 19.82 5.65 -2.73
CA ALA A 143 20.35 4.38 -2.24
C ALA A 143 19.95 3.20 -3.14
N PHE A 144 18.78 3.27 -3.80
CA PHE A 144 18.34 2.27 -4.79
C PHE A 144 19.29 2.19 -5.99
N ASP A 145 19.92 3.30 -6.38
CA ASP A 145 20.82 3.39 -7.54
C ASP A 145 22.27 2.98 -7.23
N THR A 146 22.57 2.53 -6.02
CA THR A 146 23.93 2.14 -5.62
C THR A 146 24.30 0.75 -6.12
N ALA A 147 25.59 0.40 -6.07
CA ALA A 147 26.06 -0.94 -6.42
C ALA A 147 25.60 -2.02 -5.43
N GLU A 148 25.21 -1.65 -4.21
CA GLU A 148 24.78 -2.56 -3.14
C GLU A 148 23.47 -2.08 -2.50
N PRO A 149 22.35 -2.03 -3.25
CA PRO A 149 21.10 -1.45 -2.75
C PRO A 149 20.55 -2.21 -1.53
N GLY A 150 20.76 -3.53 -1.45
CA GLY A 150 20.36 -4.34 -0.29
C GLY A 150 21.05 -3.96 1.03
N THR A 151 22.17 -3.24 0.99
CA THR A 151 22.81 -2.66 2.19
C THR A 151 22.51 -1.17 2.31
N ALA A 152 22.53 -0.44 1.19
CA ALA A 152 22.39 1.01 1.19
C ALA A 152 20.96 1.47 1.52
N VAL A 153 19.93 0.79 1.01
CA VAL A 153 18.53 1.18 1.20
C VAL A 153 18.12 1.06 2.68
N PRO A 154 18.36 -0.06 3.40
CA PRO A 154 18.02 -0.13 4.82
C PRO A 154 18.71 0.93 5.67
N LEU A 155 19.99 1.22 5.40
CA LEU A 155 20.73 2.26 6.10
C LEU A 155 20.17 3.66 5.82
N ALA A 156 19.88 3.96 4.56
CA ALA A 156 19.29 5.23 4.17
C ALA A 156 17.88 5.40 4.77
N ALA A 157 17.07 4.34 4.78
CA ALA A 157 15.75 4.32 5.38
C ALA A 157 15.80 4.57 6.90
N HIS A 158 16.76 3.96 7.60
CA HIS A 158 16.97 4.20 9.03
C HIS A 158 17.28 5.68 9.34
N HIS A 159 18.15 6.30 8.55
CA HIS A 159 18.45 7.74 8.71
C HIS A 159 17.25 8.62 8.34
N ALA A 160 16.52 8.28 7.28
CA ALA A 160 15.33 9.00 6.87
C ALA A 160 14.23 8.96 7.95
N LEU A 161 14.04 7.80 8.58
CA LEU A 161 13.07 7.64 9.68
C LEU A 161 13.42 8.55 10.86
N ALA A 162 14.69 8.58 11.27
CA ALA A 162 15.16 9.47 12.34
C ALA A 162 14.96 10.96 12.01
N ALA A 163 15.06 11.34 10.72
CA ALA A 163 14.83 12.71 10.26
C ALA A 163 13.33 13.05 10.09
N PHE A 164 12.47 12.06 9.85
CA PHE A 164 11.04 12.26 9.67
C PHE A 164 10.31 12.51 11.00
N ASP A 165 10.88 12.01 12.10
CA ASP A 165 10.31 12.08 13.45
C ASP A 165 10.74 13.30 14.28
N GLY A 166 11.79 14.00 13.83
CA GLY A 166 12.38 15.16 14.52
C GLY A 166 11.86 16.49 13.98
#